data_AF-A0AAT9WHH1-F1
#
_entry.id   AF-A0AAT9WHH1-F1
#
_cell.length_a   1.000
_cell.length_b   1.000
_cell.length_c   1.000
_cell.angle_alpha   90.00
_cell.angle_beta   90.00
_cell.angle_gamma   90.00
#
_symmetry.space_group_name_H-M   'P 1'
#
loop_
_entity.id
_entity.type
_entity.pdbx_description
1 polymer ?
#
loop_
_entity_poly.entity_id
_entity_poly.type
_entity_poly.pdbx_seq_one_letter_code
_entity_poly.pdbx_strand_id
1 'polypeptide(L)'
;MPDIFLIFACVLLVICALLYFVPHLKLLNFVDYGAPADIVRLNRYAAVRLLFPVLVNVVCSYVASRRPGLMMPLIFLTPLSILGVVIWISAGINKLRAKG
;
A
#
# COMPACT_ATOMS: atom_id res chain seq x y z
N MET A 1 17.27 18.69 0.21
CA MET A 1 16.14 18.42 -0.70
C MET A 1 15.20 17.47 0.00
N PRO A 2 13.87 17.64 -0.09
CA PRO A 2 12.94 16.69 0.50
C PRO A 2 13.14 15.31 -0.16
N ASP A 3 13.29 14.27 0.66
CA ASP A 3 13.45 12.90 0.18
C ASP A 3 12.11 12.40 -0.34
N ILE A 4 12.02 12.25 -1.67
CA ILE A 4 10.78 11.90 -2.35
C ILE A 4 10.25 10.53 -1.90
N PHE A 5 11.14 9.59 -1.56
CA PHE A 5 10.76 8.27 -1.07
C PHE A 5 10.14 8.38 0.33
N LEU A 6 10.64 9.28 1.17
CA LEU A 6 10.11 9.54 2.50
C LEU A 6 8.72 10.21 2.42
N ILE A 7 8.52 11.10 1.45
CA ILE A 7 7.19 11.65 1.13
C ILE A 7 6.22 10.53 0.73
N PHE A 8 6.61 9.66 -0.20
CA PHE A 8 5.78 8.52 -0.61
C PHE A 8 5.48 7.57 0.56
N ALA A 9 6.47 7.27 1.40
CA ALA A 9 6.28 6.46 2.60
C ALA A 9 5.25 7.08 3.55
N CYS A 10 5.34 8.39 3.82
CA CYS A 10 4.38 9.10 4.66
C CYS A 10 2.97 9.08 4.08
N VAL A 11 2.81 9.36 2.78
CA VAL A 11 1.50 9.34 2.11
C VAL A 11 0.88 7.94 2.19
N LEU A 12 1.65 6.90 1.87
CA LEU A 12 1.19 5.50 1.93
C LEU A 12 0.86 5.08 3.36
N LEU A 13 1.61 5.55 4.36
CA LEU A 13 1.36 5.27 5.77
C LEU A 13 0.08 5.95 6.26
N VAL A 14 -0.21 7.19 5.81
CA VAL A 14 -1.49 7.88 6.08
C VAL A 14 -2.65 7.11 5.46
N ILE A 15 -2.53 6.65 4.21
CA ILE A 15 -3.55 5.83 3.55
C ILE A 15 -3.78 4.52 4.32
N CYS A 16 -2.70 3.87 4.75
CA CYS A 16 -2.76 2.66 5.55
C CYS A 16 -3.47 2.89 6.90
N ALA A 17 -3.13 3.98 7.59
CA ALA A 17 -3.78 4.37 8.84
C ALA A 17 -5.28 4.66 8.63
N LEU A 18 -5.64 5.40 7.56
CA LEU A 18 -7.04 5.66 7.21
C LEU A 18 -7.82 4.37 6.96
N LEU A 19 -7.26 3.44 6.18
CA LEU A 19 -7.90 2.16 5.90
C LEU A 19 -8.04 1.26 7.15
N TYR A 20 -7.16 1.42 8.14
CA TYR A 20 -7.19 0.63 9.37
C TYR A 20 -8.14 1.21 10.43
N PHE A 21 -8.01 2.52 10.72
CA PHE A 21 -8.77 3.23 11.76
C PHE A 21 -10.14 3.70 11.30
N VAL A 22 -10.28 4.03 10.01
CA VAL A 22 -11.52 4.53 9.41
C VAL A 22 -11.96 3.58 8.28
N PRO A 23 -12.14 2.28 8.57
CA PRO A 23 -12.32 1.25 7.54
C PRO A 23 -13.70 1.31 6.88
N HIS A 24 -14.59 2.20 7.30
CA HIS A 24 -15.90 2.44 6.66
C HIS A 24 -15.80 3.34 5.43
N LEU A 25 -14.66 4.04 5.23
CA LEU A 25 -14.41 4.84 4.04
C LEU A 25 -14.13 3.94 2.83
N LYS A 26 -14.89 4.14 1.74
CA LYS A 26 -14.65 3.48 0.46
C LYS A 26 -13.50 4.17 -0.28
N LEU A 27 -12.27 3.95 0.20
CA LEU A 27 -11.06 4.57 -0.36
C LEU A 27 -10.48 3.80 -1.56
N LEU A 28 -10.56 2.46 -1.56
CA LEU A 28 -10.08 1.68 -2.71
C LEU A 28 -11.17 1.63 -3.78
N ASN A 29 -11.19 2.61 -4.69
CA ASN A 29 -12.16 2.66 -5.79
C ASN A 29 -12.00 1.53 -6.83
N PHE A 30 -10.94 0.73 -6.71
CA PHE A 30 -10.62 -0.41 -7.58
C PHE A 30 -11.21 -1.74 -7.08
N VAL A 31 -11.78 -1.77 -5.87
CA VAL A 31 -12.38 -2.99 -5.33
C VAL A 31 -13.89 -2.84 -5.39
N ASP A 32 -14.55 -3.82 -6.02
CA ASP A 32 -15.99 -3.96 -5.91
C ASP A 32 -16.32 -4.37 -4.48
N TYR A 33 -16.95 -3.49 -3.70
CA TYR A 33 -17.33 -3.77 -2.32
C TYR A 33 -18.72 -4.41 -2.34
N GLY A 34 -18.80 -5.72 -2.62
CA GLY A 34 -20.06 -6.45 -2.72
C GLY A 34 -21.04 -6.16 -1.57
N ALA A 35 -20.84 -6.77 -0.39
CA ALA A 35 -21.67 -6.50 0.79
C ALA A 35 -21.06 -5.40 1.67
N PRO A 36 -21.87 -4.50 2.26
CA PRO A 36 -21.38 -3.45 3.16
C PRO A 36 -20.67 -3.99 4.42
N ALA A 37 -21.02 -5.20 4.86
CA ALA A 37 -20.37 -5.89 5.98
C ALA A 37 -18.91 -6.30 5.69
N ASP A 38 -18.56 -6.50 4.41
CA ASP A 38 -17.21 -6.92 4.01
C ASP A 38 -16.22 -5.75 3.91
N ILE A 39 -16.72 -4.51 3.79
CA ILE A 39 -15.92 -3.30 3.62
C ILE A 39 -14.87 -3.18 4.73
N VAL A 40 -15.26 -3.41 5.98
CA VAL A 40 -14.36 -3.24 7.13
C VAL A 40 -13.25 -4.29 7.15
N ARG A 41 -13.61 -5.56 6.90
CA ARG A 41 -12.65 -6.67 6.85
C ARG A 41 -11.67 -6.49 5.69
N LEU A 42 -12.20 -6.08 4.55
CA LEU A 42 -11.45 -5.81 3.33
C LEU A 42 -10.45 -4.66 3.49
N ASN A 43 -10.89 -3.54 4.05
CA ASN A 43 -10.03 -2.37 4.25
C ASN A 43 -8.92 -2.64 5.27
N ARG A 44 -9.20 -3.34 6.36
CA ARG A 44 -8.16 -3.78 7.31
C ARG A 44 -7.18 -4.78 6.69
N TYR A 45 -7.68 -5.71 5.87
CA TYR A 45 -6.85 -6.66 5.13
C TYR A 45 -5.93 -5.96 4.12
N ALA A 46 -6.43 -4.93 3.43
CA ALA A 46 -5.67 -4.11 2.50
C ALA A 46 -4.65 -3.23 3.23
N ALA A 47 -5.03 -2.60 4.35
CA ALA A 47 -4.16 -1.73 5.15
C ALA A 47 -2.86 -2.46 5.54
N VAL A 48 -2.97 -3.65 6.15
CA VAL A 48 -1.78 -4.42 6.58
C VAL A 48 -0.83 -4.72 5.41
N ARG A 49 -1.35 -4.94 4.20
CA ARG A 49 -0.52 -5.19 3.01
C ARG A 49 0.09 -3.93 2.43
N LEU A 50 -0.60 -2.79 2.54
CA LEU A 50 -0.08 -1.49 2.14
C LEU A 50 1.10 -1.03 3.01
N LEU A 51 1.37 -1.66 4.16
CA LEU A 51 2.62 -1.45 4.89
C LEU A 51 3.86 -1.91 4.11
N PHE A 52 3.71 -2.86 3.18
CA PHE A 52 4.84 -3.35 2.38
C PHE A 52 5.47 -2.24 1.52
N PRO A 53 4.73 -1.51 0.66
CA PRO A 53 5.30 -0.41 -0.11
C PRO A 53 5.78 0.75 0.77
N VAL A 54 5.22 0.95 1.97
CA VAL A 54 5.77 1.90 2.96
C VAL A 54 7.20 1.49 3.35
N LEU A 55 7.39 0.23 3.75
CA LEU A 55 8.71 -0.29 4.11
C LEU A 55 9.69 -0.21 2.95
N VAL A 56 9.25 -0.55 1.73
CA VAL A 56 10.07 -0.41 0.51
C VAL A 56 10.55 1.02 0.34
N ASN A 57 9.66 2.01 0.48
CA ASN A 57 10.02 3.42 0.32
C ASN A 57 10.96 3.92 1.43
N VAL A 58 10.78 3.46 2.68
CA VAL A 58 11.73 3.77 3.78
C VAL A 58 13.12 3.20 3.48
N VAL A 59 13.19 1.96 2.96
CA VAL A 59 14.47 1.36 2.54
C VAL A 59 15.06 2.10 1.35
N CYS A 60 14.25 2.50 0.36
CA CYS A 60 14.71 3.29 -0.78
C CYS A 60 15.29 4.65 -0.35
N SER A 61 14.65 5.34 0.59
CA SER A 61 15.16 6.57 1.21
C SER A 61 16.52 6.33 1.87
N TYR A 62 16.64 5.29 2.70
CA TYR A 62 17.91 4.94 3.35
C TYR A 62 19.03 4.64 2.34
N VAL A 63 18.75 3.84 1.30
CA VAL A 63 19.72 3.49 0.26
C VAL A 63 20.11 4.70 -0.58
N ALA A 64 19.15 5.53 -0.97
CA ALA A 64 19.38 6.77 -1.73
C ALA A 64 20.27 7.75 -0.95
N SER A 65 20.10 7.83 0.38
CA SER A 65 20.94 8.66 1.25
C SER A 65 22.43 8.23 1.25
N ARG A 66 22.69 6.92 1.08
CA ARG A 66 24.03 6.34 1.04
C ARG A 66 24.63 6.29 -0.36
N ARG A 67 23.78 6.16 -1.40
CA ARG A 67 24.18 6.02 -2.80
C ARG A 67 23.21 6.79 -3.72
N PRO A 68 23.40 8.12 -3.86
CA PRO A 68 22.49 8.96 -4.65
C PRO A 68 22.43 8.56 -6.13
N GLY A 69 23.49 7.96 -6.68
CA GLY A 69 23.50 7.43 -8.06
C GLY A 69 22.49 6.32 -8.33
N LEU A 70 21.90 5.71 -7.29
CA LEU A 70 20.85 4.70 -7.43
C LEU A 70 19.43 5.28 -7.34
N MET A 71 19.24 6.59 -7.15
CA MET A 71 17.91 7.18 -7.02
C MET A 71 16.99 6.85 -8.21
N MET A 72 17.52 6.95 -9.43
CA MET A 72 16.72 6.73 -10.63
C MET A 72 16.18 5.30 -10.77
N PRO A 73 16.99 4.24 -10.60
CA PRO A 73 16.47 2.87 -10.56
C PRO A 73 15.55 2.62 -9.35
N LEU A 74 15.83 3.21 -8.18
CA LEU A 74 15.01 3.06 -6.97
C LEU A 74 13.60 3.66 -7.14
N ILE A 75 13.42 4.70 -7.95
CA ILE A 75 12.10 5.28 -8.23
C ILE A 75 11.13 4.23 -8.79
N PHE A 76 11.61 3.32 -9.64
CA PHE A 76 10.77 2.27 -10.22
C PHE A 76 10.30 1.22 -9.21
N LEU A 77 11.01 1.03 -8.09
CA LEU A 77 10.57 0.12 -7.03
C LEU A 77 9.26 0.57 -6.38
N THR A 78 9.01 1.89 -6.33
CA THR A 78 7.81 2.46 -5.72
C THR A 78 6.53 1.98 -6.42
N PRO A 79 6.29 2.24 -7.72
CA PRO A 79 5.11 1.74 -8.41
C PRO A 79 5.09 0.20 -8.49
N LEU A 80 6.24 -0.47 -8.61
CA LEU A 80 6.30 -1.94 -8.66
C LEU A 80 5.82 -2.57 -7.35
N SER A 81 6.23 -2.01 -6.21
CA SER A 81 5.79 -2.47 -4.88
C SER A 81 4.30 -2.24 -4.65
N ILE A 82 3.75 -1.12 -5.14
CA ILE A 82 2.32 -0.82 -5.08
C ILE A 82 1.54 -1.81 -5.95
N LEU A 83 1.95 -2.04 -7.21
CA LEU A 83 1.31 -3.00 -8.11
C LEU A 83 1.33 -4.42 -7.52
N GLY A 84 2.48 -4.85 -6.99
CA GLY A 84 2.60 -6.15 -6.33
C GLY A 84 1.62 -6.30 -5.17
N VAL A 85 1.46 -5.27 -4.34
CA VAL A 85 0.49 -5.26 -3.25
C VAL A 85 -0.95 -5.24 -3.74
N VAL A 86 -1.27 -4.49 -4.79
CA VAL A 86 -2.62 -4.47 -5.38
C VAL A 86 -3.00 -5.86 -5.89
N ILE A 87 -2.09 -6.54 -6.60
CA ILE A 87 -2.30 -7.91 -7.07
C ILE A 87 -2.48 -8.86 -5.87
N TRP A 88 -1.64 -8.74 -4.84
CA TRP A 88 -1.72 -9.57 -3.64
C TRP A 88 -3.03 -9.35 -2.87
N ILE A 89 -3.49 -8.10 -2.78
CA ILE A 89 -4.78 -7.76 -2.19
C ILE A 89 -5.89 -8.40 -3.03
N SER A 90 -5.92 -8.18 -4.35
CA SER A 90 -6.93 -8.74 -5.26
C SER A 90 -7.04 -10.27 -5.18
N ALA A 91 -5.91 -10.98 -5.23
CA ALA A 91 -5.87 -12.44 -5.08
C ALA A 91 -6.40 -12.89 -3.70
N GLY A 92 -6.08 -12.12 -2.67
CA GLY A 92 -6.57 -12.33 -1.30
C GLY A 92 -8.07 -12.17 -1.15
N ILE A 93 -8.64 -11.17 -1.81
CA ILE A 93 -10.08 -10.87 -1.78
C ILE A 93 -10.89 -12.00 -2.40
N ASN A 94 -10.45 -12.50 -3.56
CA ASN A 94 -11.10 -13.65 -4.21
C ASN A 94 -11.14 -14.87 -3.28
N LYS A 95 -10.07 -15.10 -2.52
CA LYS A 95 -10.00 -16.19 -1.53
C LYS A 95 -10.86 -15.94 -0.29
N LEU A 96 -10.99 -14.69 0.16
CA LEU A 96 -11.88 -14.31 1.27
C LEU A 96 -13.35 -14.50 0.89
N ARG A 97 -13.73 -14.14 -0.34
CA ARG A 97 -15.09 -14.34 -0.88
C ARG A 97 -15.45 -15.80 -1.09
N ALA A 98 -14.49 -16.65 -1.44
CA ALA A 98 -14.74 -18.09 -1.61
C ALA A 98 -14.95 -18.86 -0.29
N LYS A 99 -14.73 -18.22 0.86
CA LYS A 99 -14.85 -18.85 2.20
C LYS A 99 -15.99 -18.26 3.06
N GLY A 100 -16.64 -17.19 2.62
CA GLY A 100 -17.80 -16.57 3.29
C GLY A 100 -19.08 -16.94 2.57
#